data_AF-A0A915BBR2-F1
#
_entry.id   AF-A0A915BBR2-F1
#
_cell.length_a   1.000
_cell.length_b   1.000
_cell.length_c   1.000
_cell.angle_alpha   90.00
_cell.angle_beta   90.00
_cell.angle_gamma   90.00
#
_symmetry.space_group_name_H-M   'P 1'
#
loop_
_entity.id
_entity.type
_entity.pdbx_description
1 polymer ?
#
loop_
_entity_poly.entity_id
_entity_poly.type
_entity_poly.pdbx_seq_one_letter_code
_entity_poly.pdbx_strand_id
1 'polypeptide(L)'
;AMAKEEEHKPKKGFRRCDANSEISEKEMHKLSMELIHTVESLKELKKKVQQMYRDGKVGAYQAGQLIRRWRVHDRQINFRKKKDKVVGEISTNLQLCQGQTLDDLKKLVNGYVAEGKIARHDAAAVVRNWKRGERRRVMRQLVKQKKKRCLYCRRRGHLYSQCPDKDEQTMGVGICFKCGSSEHTSVRCPRKNVKGFPYAVCFVCKQKGHLSRDCEENPNGIYPDGGSCDICGSQKHLKRDCPELQLQQQDTKKKGILITAGSAMSAGDEDVVVEDEELHSAPPKKKSKKKPIRF
;
A
#
# COMPACT_ATOMS: atom_id res chain seq x y z
N ALA A 1 74.35 -44.18 -47.20
CA ALA A 1 73.77 -42.84 -46.99
C ALA A 1 72.40 -42.77 -47.65
N MET A 2 71.32 -42.85 -46.88
CA MET A 2 70.00 -42.28 -47.21
C MET A 2 69.27 -42.10 -45.87
N ALA A 3 69.22 -40.85 -45.39
CA ALA A 3 68.54 -40.47 -44.16
C ALA A 3 67.02 -40.52 -44.40
N LYS A 4 66.27 -41.13 -43.49
CA LYS A 4 64.82 -41.04 -43.42
C LYS A 4 64.47 -39.77 -42.64
N GLU A 5 63.81 -38.82 -43.30
CA GLU A 5 63.20 -37.67 -42.64
C GLU A 5 61.94 -38.14 -41.89
N GLU A 6 61.98 -38.11 -40.55
CA GLU A 6 60.80 -38.27 -39.71
C GLU A 6 60.02 -36.94 -39.67
N GLU A 7 58.83 -36.92 -40.27
CA GLU A 7 57.89 -35.80 -40.16
C GLU A 7 57.36 -35.68 -38.73
N HIS A 8 57.90 -34.72 -37.99
CA HIS A 8 57.46 -34.37 -36.64
C HIS A 8 56.10 -33.64 -36.69
N LYS A 9 55.01 -34.39 -36.49
CA LYS A 9 53.65 -33.84 -36.37
C LYS A 9 53.59 -32.81 -35.21
N PRO A 10 53.17 -31.55 -35.44
CA PRO A 10 53.21 -30.55 -34.40
C PRO A 10 52.17 -30.88 -33.32
N LYS A 11 52.64 -31.02 -32.08
CA LYS A 11 51.79 -31.10 -30.88
C LYS A 11 50.86 -29.89 -30.91
N LYS A 12 49.54 -30.11 -30.79
CA LYS A 12 48.54 -29.04 -30.62
C LYS A 12 48.85 -28.27 -29.33
N GLY A 13 49.70 -27.27 -29.44
CA GLY A 13 50.01 -26.34 -28.38
C GLY A 13 48.73 -25.65 -27.94
N PHE A 14 48.47 -25.68 -26.64
CA PHE A 14 47.52 -24.80 -25.99
C PHE A 14 47.96 -23.37 -26.34
N ARG A 15 47.20 -22.68 -27.21
CA ARG A 15 47.53 -21.29 -27.55
C ARG A 15 47.55 -20.50 -26.24
N ARG A 16 48.69 -19.87 -25.93
CA ARG A 16 48.77 -18.84 -24.90
C ARG A 16 47.69 -17.82 -25.23
N CYS A 17 46.80 -17.59 -24.26
CA CYS A 17 45.74 -16.61 -24.34
C CYS A 17 46.36 -15.23 -24.63
N ASP A 18 45.99 -14.65 -25.75
CA ASP A 18 46.34 -13.29 -26.10
C ASP A 18 45.87 -12.36 -24.97
N ALA A 19 46.81 -11.57 -24.46
CA ALA A 19 46.55 -10.54 -23.47
C ALA A 19 45.81 -9.37 -24.15
N ASN A 20 44.51 -9.50 -24.40
CA ASN A 20 43.69 -8.40 -24.89
C ASN A 20 42.22 -8.50 -24.43
N SER A 21 41.76 -7.37 -23.88
CA SER A 21 40.40 -6.97 -23.45
C SER A 21 39.72 -7.72 -22.28
N GLU A 22 40.33 -7.65 -21.09
CA GLU A 22 39.58 -7.91 -19.85
C GLU A 22 38.79 -6.65 -19.44
N ILE A 23 37.47 -6.68 -19.62
CA ILE A 23 36.57 -5.60 -19.18
C ILE A 23 36.57 -5.52 -17.64
N SER A 24 36.41 -4.32 -17.06
CA SER A 24 36.26 -4.12 -15.62
C SER A 24 35.10 -4.93 -15.00
N GLU A 25 35.24 -5.37 -13.75
CA GLU A 25 34.21 -6.15 -13.05
C GLU A 25 32.86 -5.40 -12.93
N LYS A 26 32.89 -4.05 -12.85
CA LYS A 26 31.68 -3.21 -12.84
C LYS A 26 30.94 -3.22 -14.17
N GLU A 27 31.67 -3.18 -15.27
CA GLU A 27 31.14 -3.23 -16.64
C GLU A 27 30.62 -4.64 -16.94
N MET A 28 31.32 -5.68 -16.48
CA MET A 28 30.84 -7.06 -16.50
C MET A 28 29.52 -7.26 -15.74
N HIS A 29 29.36 -6.61 -14.58
CA HIS A 29 28.10 -6.63 -13.84
C HIS A 29 26.98 -5.96 -14.64
N LYS A 30 27.22 -4.77 -15.22
CA LYS A 30 26.24 -4.07 -16.07
C LYS A 30 25.79 -4.93 -17.25
N LEU A 31 26.74 -5.46 -18.02
CA LEU A 31 26.47 -6.36 -19.14
C LEU A 31 25.69 -7.61 -18.69
N SER A 32 26.01 -8.17 -17.51
CA SER A 32 25.27 -9.31 -16.98
C SER A 32 23.81 -8.96 -16.66
N MET A 33 23.53 -7.78 -16.12
CA MET A 33 22.17 -7.31 -15.82
C MET A 33 21.38 -7.01 -17.10
N GLU A 34 22.02 -6.38 -18.09
CA GLU A 34 21.42 -6.13 -19.40
C GLU A 34 21.02 -7.44 -20.10
N LEU A 35 21.91 -8.44 -20.10
CA LEU A 35 21.61 -9.76 -20.67
C LEU A 35 20.50 -10.48 -19.89
N ILE A 36 20.45 -10.32 -18.58
CA ILE A 36 19.40 -10.89 -17.73
C ILE A 36 18.01 -10.31 -18.07
N HIS A 37 17.91 -9.02 -18.39
CA HIS A 37 16.65 -8.37 -18.71
C HIS A 37 16.24 -8.48 -20.19
N THR A 38 17.20 -8.60 -21.10
CA THR A 38 16.95 -8.58 -22.56
C THR A 38 16.85 -9.96 -23.19
N VAL A 39 17.30 -11.02 -22.49
CA VAL A 39 17.36 -12.37 -23.04
C VAL A 39 16.49 -13.32 -22.23
N GLU A 40 15.58 -13.99 -22.93
CA GLU A 40 14.64 -14.94 -22.32
C GLU A 40 15.11 -16.39 -22.44
N SER A 41 15.96 -16.71 -23.42
CA SER A 41 16.37 -18.09 -23.71
C SER A 41 17.89 -18.31 -23.64
N LEU A 42 18.29 -19.48 -23.14
CA LEU A 42 19.71 -19.86 -23.06
C LEU A 42 20.38 -19.94 -24.45
N LYS A 43 19.62 -20.29 -25.49
CA LYS A 43 20.12 -20.36 -26.88
C LYS A 43 20.47 -18.98 -27.39
N GLU A 44 19.59 -18.00 -27.16
CA GLU A 44 19.81 -16.61 -27.54
C GLU A 44 20.97 -15.99 -26.74
N LEU A 45 21.07 -16.28 -25.44
CA LEU A 45 22.17 -15.81 -24.60
C LEU A 45 23.52 -16.28 -25.15
N LYS A 46 23.63 -17.57 -25.47
CA LYS A 46 24.87 -18.14 -26.04
C LYS A 46 25.24 -17.46 -27.36
N LYS A 47 24.27 -17.17 -28.23
CA LYS A 47 24.49 -16.45 -29.50
C LYS A 47 24.99 -15.02 -29.25
N LYS A 48 24.33 -14.26 -28.37
CA LYS A 48 24.73 -12.89 -28.00
C LYS A 48 26.12 -12.86 -27.37
N VAL A 49 26.41 -13.75 -26.43
CA VAL A 49 27.74 -13.85 -25.80
C VAL A 49 28.84 -14.26 -26.79
N GLN A 50 28.53 -15.18 -27.71
CA GLN A 50 29.46 -15.56 -28.79
C GLN A 50 29.70 -14.42 -29.78
N GLN A 51 28.70 -13.57 -30.04
CA GLN A 51 28.89 -12.36 -30.84
C GLN A 51 29.78 -11.36 -30.12
N MET A 52 29.55 -11.10 -28.82
CA MET A 52 30.39 -10.19 -28.05
C MET A 52 31.84 -10.67 -27.94
N TYR A 53 32.07 -11.99 -27.93
CA TYR A 53 33.42 -12.56 -28.01
C TYR A 53 34.06 -12.34 -29.38
N ARG A 54 33.31 -12.53 -30.48
CA ARG A 54 33.77 -12.25 -31.84
C ARG A 54 34.07 -10.77 -32.08
N ASP A 55 33.29 -9.89 -31.49
CA ASP A 55 33.48 -8.44 -31.54
C ASP A 55 34.68 -7.97 -30.68
N GLY A 56 35.37 -8.88 -29.96
CA GLY A 56 36.49 -8.56 -29.07
C GLY A 56 36.09 -7.79 -27.80
N LYS A 57 34.79 -7.66 -27.53
CA LYS A 57 34.27 -6.89 -26.39
C LYS A 57 34.58 -7.58 -25.06
N VAL A 58 34.43 -8.91 -24.99
CA VAL A 58 34.66 -9.73 -23.79
C VAL A 58 35.66 -10.85 -24.09
N GLY A 59 36.58 -11.13 -23.15
CA GLY A 59 37.45 -12.30 -23.21
C GLY A 59 36.72 -13.64 -23.04
N ALA A 60 37.37 -14.75 -23.41
CA ALA A 60 36.76 -16.09 -23.38
C ALA A 60 36.29 -16.53 -21.97
N TYR A 61 37.06 -16.18 -20.93
CA TYR A 61 36.71 -16.46 -19.54
C TYR A 61 35.49 -15.64 -19.08
N GLN A 62 35.48 -14.35 -19.43
CA GLN A 62 34.39 -13.41 -19.12
C GLN A 62 33.08 -13.81 -19.82
N ALA A 63 33.15 -14.23 -21.08
CA ALA A 63 32.02 -14.82 -21.80
C ALA A 63 31.42 -16.04 -21.05
N GLY A 64 32.29 -16.94 -20.56
CA GLY A 64 31.86 -18.07 -19.73
C GLY A 64 31.20 -17.65 -18.41
N GLN A 65 31.69 -16.59 -17.77
CA GLN A 65 31.11 -16.04 -16.54
C GLN A 65 29.71 -15.45 -16.77
N LEU A 66 29.49 -14.70 -17.85
CA LEU A 66 28.17 -14.14 -18.18
C LEU A 66 27.11 -15.24 -18.33
N ILE A 67 27.45 -16.33 -19.02
CA ILE A 67 26.54 -17.48 -19.19
C ILE A 67 26.26 -18.20 -17.86
N ARG A 68 27.24 -18.27 -16.95
CA ARG A 68 27.04 -18.85 -15.61
C ARG A 68 26.14 -17.98 -14.75
N ARG A 69 26.41 -16.66 -14.68
CA ARG A 69 25.61 -15.68 -13.92
C ARG A 69 24.16 -15.68 -14.39
N TRP A 70 23.92 -15.61 -15.70
CA TRP A 70 22.57 -15.66 -16.26
C TRP A 70 21.85 -16.98 -15.93
N ARG A 71 22.50 -18.15 -16.04
CA ARG A 71 21.88 -19.44 -15.68
C ARG A 71 21.51 -19.54 -14.20
N VAL A 72 22.34 -18.99 -13.31
CA VAL A 72 22.02 -18.93 -11.88
C VAL A 72 20.80 -18.04 -11.67
N HIS A 73 20.77 -16.87 -12.29
CA HIS A 73 19.67 -15.93 -12.19
C HIS A 73 18.36 -16.46 -12.78
N ASP A 74 18.40 -17.04 -13.98
CA ASP A 74 17.25 -17.66 -14.63
C ASP A 74 16.66 -18.80 -13.79
N ARG A 75 17.50 -19.65 -13.19
CA ARG A 75 17.02 -20.66 -12.23
C ARG A 75 16.35 -20.03 -11.01
N GLN A 76 16.91 -18.96 -10.46
CA GLN A 76 16.31 -18.25 -9.33
C GLN A 76 14.98 -17.58 -9.69
N ILE A 77 14.89 -16.93 -10.86
CA ILE A 77 13.65 -16.35 -11.38
C ILE A 77 12.60 -17.44 -11.56
N ASN A 78 12.94 -18.54 -12.23
CA ASN A 78 12.00 -19.61 -12.52
C ASN A 78 11.52 -20.29 -11.24
N PHE A 79 12.39 -20.45 -10.25
CA PHE A 79 12.00 -20.90 -8.92
C PHE A 79 11.03 -19.92 -8.24
N ARG A 80 11.33 -18.62 -8.26
CA ARG A 80 10.45 -17.57 -7.71
C ARG A 80 9.10 -17.54 -8.42
N LYS A 81 9.07 -17.56 -9.75
CA LYS A 81 7.83 -17.60 -10.56
C LYS A 81 6.96 -18.83 -10.21
N LYS A 82 7.58 -20.01 -10.05
CA LYS A 82 6.85 -21.22 -9.62
C LYS A 82 6.26 -21.06 -8.23
N LYS A 83 7.03 -20.51 -7.29
CA LYS A 83 6.57 -20.22 -5.92
C LYS A 83 5.42 -19.20 -5.93
N ASP A 84 5.56 -18.10 -6.66
CA ASP A 84 4.54 -17.06 -6.77
C ASP A 84 3.26 -17.59 -7.40
N LYS A 85 3.36 -18.49 -8.39
CA LYS A 85 2.21 -19.19 -8.97
C LYS A 85 1.47 -20.02 -7.92
N VAL A 86 2.18 -20.85 -7.16
CA VAL A 86 1.58 -21.67 -6.10
C VAL A 86 0.95 -20.80 -5.01
N VAL A 87 1.63 -19.74 -4.58
CA VAL A 87 1.07 -18.77 -3.61
C VAL A 87 -0.17 -18.07 -4.18
N GLY A 88 -0.17 -17.74 -5.47
CA GLY A 88 -1.32 -17.20 -6.19
C GLY A 88 -2.51 -18.16 -6.17
N GLU A 89 -2.29 -19.44 -6.47
CA GLU A 89 -3.32 -20.50 -6.42
C GLU A 89 -3.92 -20.67 -5.02
N ILE A 90 -3.09 -20.60 -3.96
CA ILE A 90 -3.61 -20.60 -2.58
C ILE A 90 -4.48 -19.37 -2.34
N SER A 91 -4.04 -18.20 -2.80
CA SER A 91 -4.78 -16.96 -2.59
C SER A 91 -6.13 -16.97 -3.30
N THR A 92 -6.22 -17.52 -4.51
CA THR A 92 -7.49 -17.66 -5.25
C THR A 92 -8.42 -18.66 -4.58
N ASN A 93 -7.89 -19.82 -4.16
CA ASN A 93 -8.69 -20.83 -3.46
C ASN A 93 -9.19 -20.32 -2.11
N LEU A 94 -8.36 -19.54 -1.42
CA LEU A 94 -8.76 -18.87 -0.19
C LEU A 94 -9.95 -17.92 -0.45
N GLN A 95 -9.90 -17.09 -1.50
CA GLN A 95 -11.00 -16.19 -1.86
C GLN A 95 -12.32 -16.91 -2.18
N LEU A 96 -12.27 -18.13 -2.71
CA LEU A 96 -13.45 -18.94 -3.03
C LEU A 96 -14.11 -19.55 -1.77
N CYS A 97 -13.35 -19.78 -0.70
CA CYS A 97 -13.88 -20.21 0.58
C CYS A 97 -14.57 -19.03 1.30
N GLN A 98 -15.90 -18.98 1.25
CA GLN A 98 -16.70 -17.98 1.99
C GLN A 98 -16.60 -18.24 3.50
N GLY A 99 -16.11 -17.25 4.26
CA GLY A 99 -16.01 -17.30 5.73
C GLY A 99 -14.66 -17.80 6.26
N GLN A 100 -13.56 -17.14 5.90
CA GLN A 100 -12.21 -17.58 6.27
C GLN A 100 -11.93 -17.39 7.77
N THR A 101 -12.04 -18.47 8.54
CA THR A 101 -11.40 -18.52 9.85
C THR A 101 -9.90 -18.78 9.68
N LEU A 102 -9.10 -18.41 10.69
CA LEU A 102 -7.66 -18.71 10.70
C LEU A 102 -7.40 -20.23 10.58
N ASP A 103 -8.32 -21.06 11.08
CA ASP A 103 -8.16 -22.50 11.12
C ASP A 103 -8.44 -23.15 9.75
N ASP A 104 -9.36 -22.60 8.97
CA ASP A 104 -9.59 -23.04 7.58
C ASP A 104 -8.37 -22.75 6.71
N LEU A 105 -7.74 -21.58 6.91
CA LEU A 105 -6.47 -21.26 6.24
C LEU A 105 -5.37 -22.25 6.61
N LYS A 106 -5.21 -22.57 7.90
CA LYS A 106 -4.19 -23.54 8.35
C LYS A 106 -4.45 -24.91 7.74
N LYS A 107 -5.70 -25.39 7.73
CA LYS A 107 -6.08 -26.67 7.12
C LYS A 107 -5.73 -26.70 5.63
N LEU A 108 -6.09 -25.65 4.89
CA LEU A 108 -5.77 -25.51 3.47
C LEU A 108 -4.26 -25.56 3.24
N VAL A 109 -3.51 -24.69 3.90
CA VAL A 109 -2.05 -24.60 3.75
C VAL A 109 -1.36 -25.90 4.14
N ASN A 110 -1.82 -26.58 5.19
CA ASN A 110 -1.30 -27.89 5.60
C ASN A 110 -1.58 -28.97 4.54
N GLY A 111 -2.74 -28.91 3.85
CA GLY A 111 -3.03 -29.77 2.70
C GLY A 111 -2.01 -29.61 1.57
N TYR A 112 -1.67 -28.37 1.19
CA TYR A 112 -0.62 -28.11 0.19
C TYR A 112 0.78 -28.56 0.62
N VAL A 113 1.07 -28.56 1.93
CA VAL A 113 2.32 -29.10 2.46
C VAL A 113 2.33 -30.63 2.38
N ALA A 114 1.20 -31.28 2.71
CA ALA A 114 1.06 -32.73 2.62
C ALA A 114 1.18 -33.23 1.16
N GLU A 115 0.63 -32.47 0.20
CA GLU A 115 0.78 -32.72 -1.24
C GLU A 115 2.18 -32.40 -1.79
N GLY A 116 3.08 -31.86 -0.99
CA GLY A 116 4.45 -31.49 -1.40
C GLY A 116 4.53 -30.28 -2.32
N LYS A 117 3.44 -29.54 -2.53
CA LYS A 117 3.40 -28.33 -3.36
C LYS A 117 4.13 -27.15 -2.71
N ILE A 118 4.25 -27.14 -1.38
CA ILE A 118 4.81 -26.03 -0.60
C ILE A 118 5.71 -26.55 0.52
N ALA A 119 6.83 -25.88 0.73
CA ALA A 119 7.70 -26.12 1.89
C ALA A 119 7.08 -25.58 3.19
N ARG A 120 7.30 -26.27 4.32
CA ARG A 120 6.79 -25.85 5.65
C ARG A 120 7.10 -24.39 6.02
N HIS A 121 8.29 -23.89 5.70
CA HIS A 121 8.67 -22.50 5.95
C HIS A 121 7.80 -21.51 5.15
N ASP A 122 7.50 -21.84 3.90
CA ASP A 122 6.71 -20.99 3.01
C ASP A 122 5.22 -21.00 3.38
N ALA A 123 4.71 -22.16 3.80
CA ALA A 123 3.41 -22.29 4.42
C ALA A 123 3.26 -21.35 5.64
N ALA A 124 4.25 -21.32 6.54
CA ALA A 124 4.25 -20.41 7.68
C ALA A 124 4.29 -18.92 7.26
N ALA A 125 4.96 -18.58 6.15
CA ALA A 125 4.96 -17.22 5.60
C ALA A 125 3.56 -16.81 5.08
N VAL A 126 2.85 -17.72 4.40
CA VAL A 126 1.47 -17.48 3.92
C VAL A 126 0.55 -17.16 5.10
N VAL A 127 0.57 -17.98 6.16
CA VAL A 127 -0.27 -17.76 7.34
C VAL A 127 0.04 -16.42 8.04
N ARG A 128 1.33 -16.08 8.19
CA ARG A 128 1.74 -14.79 8.78
C ARG A 128 1.26 -13.58 7.96
N ASN A 129 1.40 -13.66 6.64
CA ASN A 129 0.99 -12.58 5.75
C ASN A 129 -0.53 -12.40 5.75
N TRP A 130 -1.30 -13.49 5.76
CA TRP A 130 -2.75 -13.43 5.91
C TRP A 130 -3.15 -12.79 7.24
N LYS A 131 -2.57 -13.22 8.37
CA LYS A 131 -2.84 -12.63 9.70
C LYS A 131 -2.56 -11.13 9.74
N ARG A 132 -1.47 -10.68 9.10
CA ARG A 132 -1.15 -9.24 8.97
C ARG A 132 -2.21 -8.51 8.13
N GLY A 133 -2.66 -9.12 7.03
CA GLY A 133 -3.76 -8.60 6.20
C GLY A 133 -5.07 -8.47 6.97
N GLU A 134 -5.46 -9.51 7.70
CA GLU A 134 -6.69 -9.53 8.48
C GLU A 134 -6.67 -8.53 9.62
N ARG A 135 -5.54 -8.41 10.33
CA ARG A 135 -5.35 -7.36 11.34
C ARG A 135 -5.56 -5.97 10.75
N ARG A 136 -5.01 -5.68 9.56
CA ARG A 136 -5.23 -4.39 8.88
C ARG A 136 -6.69 -4.19 8.48
N ARG A 137 -7.39 -5.24 8.03
CA ARG A 137 -8.83 -5.17 7.71
C ARG A 137 -9.65 -4.82 8.96
N VAL A 138 -9.46 -5.56 10.04
CA VAL A 138 -10.15 -5.34 11.32
C VAL A 138 -9.84 -3.95 11.87
N MET A 139 -8.57 -3.53 11.85
CA MET A 139 -8.19 -2.18 12.30
C MET A 139 -8.88 -1.08 11.47
N ARG A 140 -8.96 -1.21 10.14
CA ARG A 140 -9.70 -0.24 9.31
C ARG A 140 -11.18 -0.19 9.68
N GLN A 141 -11.80 -1.33 9.98
CA GLN A 141 -13.19 -1.38 10.43
C GLN A 141 -13.34 -0.72 11.82
N LEU A 142 -12.46 -1.02 12.76
CA LEU A 142 -12.45 -0.43 14.10
C LEU A 142 -12.24 1.08 14.05
N VAL A 143 -11.28 1.57 13.26
CA VAL A 143 -11.05 3.01 13.06
C VAL A 143 -12.29 3.66 12.43
N LYS A 144 -12.90 3.03 11.42
CA LYS A 144 -14.15 3.52 10.83
C LYS A 144 -15.28 3.57 11.85
N GLN A 145 -15.45 2.54 12.70
CA GLN A 145 -16.45 2.53 13.78
C GLN A 145 -16.17 3.62 14.82
N LYS A 146 -14.93 3.74 15.30
CA LYS A 146 -14.49 4.78 16.24
C LYS A 146 -14.71 6.19 15.69
N LYS A 147 -14.52 6.39 14.38
CA LYS A 147 -14.72 7.68 13.71
C LYS A 147 -16.20 8.02 13.46
N LYS A 148 -17.12 7.05 13.50
CA LYS A 148 -18.55 7.36 13.40
C LYS A 148 -18.98 8.17 14.62
N ARG A 149 -19.82 9.16 14.38
CA ARG A 149 -20.46 9.96 15.41
C ARG A 149 -21.96 9.79 15.36
N CYS A 150 -22.58 9.76 16.52
CA CYS A 150 -24.02 9.78 16.64
C CYS A 150 -24.57 11.14 16.23
N LEU A 151 -25.66 11.16 15.45
CA LEU A 151 -26.32 12.41 15.04
C LEU A 151 -27.11 13.05 16.21
N TYR A 152 -27.48 12.27 17.22
CA TYR A 152 -28.23 12.72 18.39
C TYR A 152 -27.30 13.25 19.48
N CYS A 153 -26.58 12.36 20.17
CA CYS A 153 -25.74 12.74 21.32
C CYS A 153 -24.31 13.21 20.95
N ARG A 154 -23.95 13.26 19.66
CA ARG A 154 -22.61 13.63 19.13
C ARG A 154 -21.42 12.80 19.63
N ARG A 155 -21.66 11.77 20.46
CA ARG A 155 -20.63 10.83 20.94
C ARG A 155 -20.09 9.94 19.81
N ARG A 156 -18.81 9.57 19.92
CA ARG A 156 -18.09 8.71 18.97
C ARG A 156 -18.42 7.22 19.19
N GLY A 157 -18.19 6.39 18.17
CA GLY A 157 -18.24 4.93 18.27
C GLY A 157 -19.58 4.28 17.89
N HIS A 158 -20.64 5.06 17.68
CA HIS A 158 -21.96 4.54 17.28
C HIS A 158 -22.70 5.48 16.33
N LEU A 159 -23.74 4.96 15.68
CA LEU A 159 -24.64 5.74 14.82
C LEU A 159 -25.96 5.99 15.57
N TYR A 160 -26.81 6.88 15.04
CA TYR A 160 -28.14 7.18 15.62
C TYR A 160 -28.95 5.92 15.98
N SER A 161 -28.99 4.92 15.08
CA SER A 161 -29.71 3.66 15.30
C SER A 161 -29.22 2.87 16.53
N GLN A 162 -27.97 3.07 16.92
CA GLN A 162 -27.30 2.40 18.05
C GLN A 162 -27.07 3.35 19.23
N CYS A 163 -27.75 4.51 19.25
CA CYS A 163 -27.60 5.46 20.34
C CYS A 163 -28.29 4.92 21.60
N PRO A 164 -27.62 4.93 22.77
CA PRO A 164 -28.25 4.51 24.02
C PRO A 164 -29.25 5.56 24.55
N ASP A 165 -29.10 6.84 24.20
CA ASP A 165 -29.93 7.94 24.70
C ASP A 165 -31.11 8.28 23.77
N LYS A 166 -31.47 7.39 22.83
CA LYS A 166 -32.50 7.68 21.84
C LYS A 166 -33.88 7.64 22.49
N ASP A 167 -34.53 8.80 22.59
CA ASP A 167 -35.94 8.89 22.95
C ASP A 167 -36.79 8.39 21.76
N GLU A 168 -37.58 7.33 21.95
CA GLU A 168 -38.39 6.69 20.89
C GLU A 168 -39.45 7.62 20.28
N GLN A 169 -39.84 8.68 20.98
CA GLN A 169 -40.99 9.51 20.62
C GLN A 169 -40.66 10.75 19.79
N THR A 170 -39.39 11.19 19.71
CA THR A 170 -39.13 12.62 19.46
C THR A 170 -38.60 12.98 18.08
N MET A 171 -38.26 12.02 17.21
CA MET A 171 -37.58 12.33 15.96
C MET A 171 -38.08 11.43 14.84
N GLY A 172 -38.75 12.01 13.84
CA GLY A 172 -39.25 11.34 12.63
C GLY A 172 -38.14 10.66 11.82
N VAL A 173 -37.65 9.53 12.31
CA VAL A 173 -36.59 8.75 11.71
C VAL A 173 -37.24 7.77 10.75
N GLY A 174 -36.94 7.96 9.47
CA GLY A 174 -37.57 7.19 8.39
C GLY A 174 -38.56 8.00 7.56
N ILE A 175 -38.91 9.23 7.96
CA ILE A 175 -39.68 10.12 7.10
C ILE A 175 -38.77 10.94 6.18
N CYS A 176 -39.26 11.20 4.98
CA CYS A 176 -38.66 12.10 4.02
C CYS A 176 -38.74 13.53 4.54
N PHE A 177 -37.59 14.15 4.79
CA PHE A 177 -37.52 15.53 5.29
C PHE A 177 -38.09 16.60 4.33
N LYS A 178 -38.38 16.23 3.07
CA LYS A 178 -38.97 17.14 2.06
C LYS A 178 -40.50 17.05 1.99
N CYS A 179 -41.10 15.88 2.21
CA CYS A 179 -42.54 15.68 2.03
C CYS A 179 -43.25 14.94 3.17
N GLY A 180 -42.53 14.47 4.20
CA GLY A 180 -43.10 13.78 5.36
C GLY A 180 -43.45 12.30 5.16
N SER A 181 -43.33 11.75 3.94
CA SER A 181 -43.61 10.33 3.67
C SER A 181 -42.56 9.40 4.27
N SER A 182 -42.96 8.27 4.85
CA SER A 182 -42.07 7.23 5.40
C SER A 182 -41.52 6.24 4.36
N GLU A 183 -42.00 6.28 3.12
CA GLU A 183 -41.69 5.28 2.09
C GLU A 183 -40.30 5.48 1.47
N HIS A 184 -39.74 6.70 1.56
CA HIS A 184 -38.48 7.05 0.91
C HIS A 184 -37.64 8.04 1.71
N THR A 185 -36.34 8.06 1.40
CA THR A 185 -35.41 9.05 1.96
C THR A 185 -35.45 10.35 1.17
N SER A 186 -34.99 11.45 1.77
CA SER A 186 -34.94 12.79 1.14
C SER A 186 -34.20 12.84 -0.21
N VAL A 187 -33.28 11.90 -0.45
CA VAL A 187 -32.53 11.75 -1.71
C VAL A 187 -33.39 11.14 -2.82
N ARG A 188 -34.28 10.21 -2.47
CA ARG A 188 -35.18 9.52 -3.42
C ARG A 188 -36.59 10.12 -3.45
N CYS A 189 -36.73 11.37 -2.99
CA CYS A 189 -38.03 12.03 -2.95
C CYS A 189 -38.50 12.39 -4.37
N PRO A 190 -39.73 11.99 -4.77
CA PRO A 190 -40.28 12.36 -6.07
C PRO A 190 -40.57 13.88 -6.17
N ARG A 191 -40.78 14.56 -5.02
CA ARG A 191 -41.05 15.99 -4.96
C ARG A 191 -39.73 16.78 -5.02
N LYS A 192 -39.33 17.19 -6.23
CA LYS A 192 -38.07 17.92 -6.48
C LYS A 192 -38.12 19.42 -6.16
N ASN A 193 -39.32 20.03 -6.10
CA ASN A 193 -39.49 21.48 -6.01
C ASN A 193 -39.60 22.04 -4.56
N VAL A 194 -39.23 21.27 -3.54
CA VAL A 194 -39.27 21.75 -2.15
C VAL A 194 -37.93 22.42 -1.82
N LYS A 195 -37.95 23.73 -1.57
CA LYS A 195 -36.81 24.47 -1.01
C LYS A 195 -36.74 24.19 0.49
N GLY A 196 -35.58 23.78 0.98
CA GLY A 196 -35.35 23.45 2.39
C GLY A 196 -35.89 22.08 2.83
N PHE A 197 -36.03 21.91 4.15
CA PHE A 197 -36.43 20.66 4.78
C PHE A 197 -37.54 20.89 5.82
N PRO A 198 -38.79 21.16 5.38
CA PRO A 198 -39.89 21.53 6.27
C PRO A 198 -40.22 20.46 7.32
N TYR A 199 -40.01 19.19 7.00
CA TYR A 199 -40.29 18.06 7.89
C TYR A 199 -39.05 17.56 8.65
N ALA A 200 -37.88 18.17 8.45
CA ALA A 200 -36.71 17.86 9.27
C ALA A 200 -36.91 18.41 10.68
N VAL A 201 -36.56 17.62 11.69
CA VAL A 201 -36.43 18.06 13.08
C VAL A 201 -34.95 18.31 13.35
N CYS A 202 -34.61 19.49 13.86
CA CYS A 202 -33.24 19.82 14.23
C CYS A 202 -32.82 19.06 15.48
N PHE A 203 -31.65 18.40 15.45
CA PHE A 203 -31.13 17.66 16.61
C PHE A 203 -30.59 18.56 17.74
N VAL A 204 -30.52 19.89 17.54
CA VAL A 204 -30.00 20.84 18.53
C VAL A 204 -31.17 21.54 19.24
N CYS A 205 -31.97 22.31 18.52
CA CYS A 205 -33.09 23.08 19.08
C CYS A 205 -34.43 22.31 19.10
N LYS A 206 -34.48 21.09 18.54
CA LYS A 206 -35.70 20.25 18.42
C LYS A 206 -36.86 20.86 17.62
N GLN A 207 -36.65 22.00 16.98
CA GLN A 207 -37.65 22.64 16.12
C GLN A 207 -37.68 21.99 14.73
N LYS A 208 -38.83 22.10 14.05
CA LYS A 208 -39.04 21.58 12.69
C LYS A 208 -38.68 22.65 11.64
N GLY A 209 -38.21 22.22 10.47
CA GLY A 209 -38.04 23.08 9.30
C GLY A 209 -36.61 23.29 8.81
N HIS A 210 -35.61 22.86 9.58
CA HIS A 210 -34.19 22.99 9.22
C HIS A 210 -33.35 21.81 9.72
N LEU A 211 -32.15 21.66 9.17
CA LEU A 211 -31.16 20.69 9.64
C LEU A 211 -30.24 21.32 10.68
N SER A 212 -29.61 20.51 11.54
CA SER A 212 -28.68 21.01 12.56
C SER A 212 -27.50 21.84 12.03
N ARG A 213 -27.17 21.71 10.74
CA ARG A 213 -26.17 22.53 10.05
C ARG A 213 -26.62 23.98 9.86
N ASP A 214 -27.91 24.19 9.63
CA ASP A 214 -28.51 25.51 9.34
C ASP A 214 -29.15 26.13 10.58
N CYS A 215 -28.97 25.52 11.76
CA CYS A 215 -29.50 25.98 13.03
C CYS A 215 -28.64 27.11 13.59
N GLU A 216 -29.25 28.25 13.91
CA GLU A 216 -28.57 29.42 14.48
C GLU A 216 -28.11 29.18 15.93
N GLU A 217 -28.83 28.32 16.67
CA GLU A 217 -28.52 27.95 18.05
C GLU A 217 -27.42 26.88 18.17
N ASN A 218 -26.81 26.43 17.07
CA ASN A 218 -25.78 25.40 17.11
C ASN A 218 -24.37 26.00 17.34
N PRO A 219 -23.79 25.88 18.55
CA PRO A 219 -22.50 26.51 18.90
C PRO A 219 -21.30 25.93 18.14
N ASN A 220 -21.45 24.76 17.51
CA ASN A 220 -20.38 24.12 16.76
C ASN A 220 -20.55 24.30 15.24
N GLY A 221 -21.64 24.93 14.79
CA GLY A 221 -21.98 25.10 13.38
C GLY A 221 -21.89 23.79 12.57
N ILE A 222 -21.21 23.84 11.42
CA ILE A 222 -21.04 22.68 10.53
C ILE A 222 -20.02 21.67 11.07
N TYR A 223 -19.13 22.08 11.98
CA TYR A 223 -18.02 21.27 12.45
C TYR A 223 -18.45 20.36 13.60
N PRO A 224 -18.57 19.04 13.41
CA PRO A 224 -19.23 18.24 14.44
C PRO A 224 -18.37 17.93 15.67
N ASP A 225 -17.04 18.13 15.60
CA ASP A 225 -16.13 18.09 16.77
C ASP A 225 -15.96 19.47 17.43
N GLY A 226 -16.66 20.50 16.94
CA GLY A 226 -16.28 21.89 17.23
C GLY A 226 -15.11 22.33 16.35
N GLY A 227 -14.88 23.65 16.32
CA GLY A 227 -13.87 24.27 15.46
C GLY A 227 -14.48 25.28 14.50
N SER A 228 -13.62 25.84 13.67
CA SER A 228 -13.96 26.87 12.70
C SER A 228 -13.09 26.74 11.46
N CYS A 229 -13.44 27.47 10.41
CA CYS A 229 -12.59 27.58 9.22
C CYS A 229 -11.23 28.16 9.60
N ASP A 230 -10.13 27.43 9.34
CA ASP A 230 -8.77 27.86 9.67
C ASP A 230 -8.37 29.24 9.09
N ILE A 231 -9.06 29.70 8.05
CA ILE A 231 -8.71 30.91 7.30
C ILE A 231 -9.44 32.13 7.85
N CYS A 232 -10.74 32.00 8.14
CA CYS A 232 -11.58 33.14 8.53
C CYS A 232 -12.27 32.98 9.89
N GLY A 233 -12.06 31.87 10.59
CA GLY A 233 -12.66 31.59 11.89
C GLY A 233 -14.19 31.35 11.88
N SER A 234 -14.84 31.28 10.71
CA SER A 234 -16.28 31.03 10.63
C SER A 234 -16.65 29.55 10.80
N GLN A 235 -17.78 29.29 11.48
CA GLN A 235 -18.35 27.94 11.64
C GLN A 235 -19.44 27.61 10.61
N LYS A 236 -19.78 28.58 9.73
CA LYS A 236 -20.89 28.48 8.76
C LYS A 236 -20.49 27.85 7.42
N HIS A 237 -19.21 27.57 7.18
CA HIS A 237 -18.74 26.90 5.96
C HIS A 237 -17.52 26.01 6.24
N LEU A 238 -17.28 25.03 5.35
CA LEU A 238 -16.04 24.26 5.35
C LEU A 238 -14.93 25.07 4.71
N LYS A 239 -13.66 24.81 5.06
CA LYS A 239 -12.47 25.45 4.45
C LYS A 239 -12.52 25.55 2.92
N ARG A 240 -13.08 24.54 2.24
CA ARG A 240 -13.23 24.48 0.78
C ARG A 240 -14.17 25.56 0.21
N ASP A 241 -15.19 25.91 0.98
CA ASP A 241 -16.22 26.88 0.63
C ASP A 241 -15.94 28.25 1.28
N CYS A 242 -14.71 28.46 1.75
CA CYS A 242 -14.33 29.72 2.38
C CYS A 242 -14.20 30.81 1.31
N PRO A 243 -14.91 31.95 1.43
CA PRO A 243 -14.83 33.03 0.45
C PRO A 243 -13.42 33.60 0.36
N GLU A 244 -12.72 33.72 1.49
CA GLU A 244 -11.33 34.19 1.55
C GLU A 244 -10.38 33.26 0.78
N LEU A 245 -10.57 31.94 0.90
CA LEU A 245 -9.80 30.97 0.12
C LEU A 245 -10.08 31.08 -1.37
N GLN A 246 -11.34 31.33 -1.75
CA GLN A 246 -11.72 31.50 -3.15
C GLN A 246 -11.10 32.77 -3.74
N LEU A 247 -11.03 33.86 -2.99
CA LEU A 247 -10.34 35.09 -3.38
C LEU A 247 -8.83 34.84 -3.58
N GLN A 248 -8.17 34.20 -2.60
CA GLN A 248 -6.74 33.85 -2.71
C GLN A 248 -6.44 32.92 -3.90
N GLN A 249 -7.32 31.97 -4.21
CA GLN A 249 -7.18 31.10 -5.39
C GLN A 249 -7.39 31.85 -6.72
N GLN A 250 -8.25 32.86 -6.73
CA GLN A 250 -8.45 33.71 -7.92
C GLN A 250 -7.23 34.61 -8.14
N ASP A 251 -6.62 35.13 -7.08
CA ASP A 251 -5.44 36.00 -7.16
C ASP A 251 -4.18 35.22 -7.57
N THR A 252 -4.01 33.98 -7.11
CA THR A 252 -2.90 33.11 -7.54
C THR A 252 -3.04 32.65 -9.00
N LYS A 253 -4.27 32.39 -9.47
CA LYS A 253 -4.55 32.14 -10.89
C LYS A 253 -4.30 33.37 -11.77
N LYS A 254 -4.65 34.57 -11.32
CA LYS A 254 -4.35 35.84 -12.02
C LYS A 254 -2.86 36.16 -12.09
N LYS A 255 -2.08 35.74 -11.09
CA LYS A 255 -0.61 35.92 -11.03
C LYS A 255 0.19 34.82 -11.75
N GLY A 256 -0.45 33.88 -12.43
CA GLY A 256 0.25 32.90 -13.28
C GLY A 256 1.22 31.96 -12.53
N ILE A 257 0.99 31.69 -11.25
CA ILE A 257 1.80 30.71 -10.50
C ILE A 257 1.21 29.32 -10.75
N LEU A 258 1.77 28.62 -11.74
CA LEU A 258 1.53 27.20 -11.95
C LEU A 258 2.15 26.43 -10.78
N ILE A 259 1.36 26.13 -9.74
CA ILE A 259 1.74 25.09 -8.79
C ILE A 259 1.63 23.78 -9.59
N THR A 260 2.78 23.29 -10.05
CA THR A 260 2.91 21.96 -10.63
C THR A 260 2.27 20.98 -9.65
N ALA A 261 1.15 20.39 -10.04
CA ALA A 261 0.56 19.27 -9.33
C ALA A 261 1.62 18.16 -9.34
N GLY A 262 2.37 18.06 -8.23
CA GLY A 262 3.31 16.99 -8.02
C GLY A 262 2.55 15.68 -8.09
N SER A 263 2.86 14.91 -9.14
CA SER A 263 2.60 13.48 -9.19
C SER A 263 3.09 12.84 -7.90
N ALA A 264 2.16 12.39 -7.07
CA ALA A 264 2.43 11.50 -5.96
C ALA A 264 1.47 10.30 -6.05
N MET A 265 1.72 9.44 -7.05
CA MET A 265 1.38 8.03 -6.92
C MET A 265 2.47 7.40 -6.03
N SER A 266 2.32 7.57 -4.71
CA SER A 266 3.05 6.78 -3.72
C SER A 266 2.02 5.96 -2.95
N ALA A 267 1.85 4.72 -3.38
CA ALA A 267 1.41 3.66 -2.51
C ALA A 267 2.61 3.29 -1.62
N GLY A 268 2.73 3.94 -0.46
CA GLY A 268 3.84 3.75 0.47
C GLY A 268 3.41 4.13 1.88
N ASP A 269 3.83 3.33 2.85
CA ASP A 269 3.41 3.29 4.24
C ASP A 269 3.32 4.65 4.95
N GLU A 270 2.15 4.92 5.54
CA GLU A 270 2.03 5.89 6.63
C GLU A 270 1.80 5.08 7.91
N ASP A 271 2.91 4.79 8.60
CA ASP A 271 2.88 4.37 9.99
C ASP A 271 2.23 5.49 10.80
N VAL A 272 0.95 5.30 11.13
CA VAL A 272 0.25 6.14 12.10
C VAL A 272 0.87 5.87 13.46
N VAL A 273 1.85 6.69 13.82
CA VAL A 273 2.24 6.90 15.21
C VAL A 273 1.04 7.56 15.88
N VAL A 274 0.39 6.80 16.75
CA VAL A 274 -0.54 7.37 17.72
C VAL A 274 0.35 8.02 18.77
N GLU A 275 0.54 9.33 18.66
CA GLU A 275 1.07 10.12 19.75
C GLU A 275 -0.04 10.21 20.81
N ASP A 276 0.10 9.43 21.87
CA ASP A 276 -0.65 9.64 23.10
C ASP A 276 -0.05 10.88 23.79
N GLU A 277 -0.84 11.95 23.85
CA GLU A 277 -0.58 13.09 24.72
C GLU A 277 -0.73 12.62 26.19
N GLU A 278 0.39 12.30 26.83
CA GLU A 278 0.47 12.25 28.29
C GLU A 278 1.47 13.28 28.85
N LEU A 279 0.95 13.97 29.86
CA LEU A 279 1.49 15.05 30.68
C LEU A 279 2.99 14.97 31.02
N HIS A 280 3.60 16.15 31.08
CA HIS A 280 4.95 16.41 31.56
C HIS A 280 5.23 15.86 32.98
N SER A 281 6.35 15.15 33.13
CA SER A 281 7.15 15.16 34.37
C SER A 281 8.65 14.91 34.09
N ALA A 282 9.50 15.58 34.87
CA ALA A 282 10.93 15.82 34.68
C ALA A 282 11.85 14.56 34.80
N PRO A 283 13.14 14.63 34.37
CA PRO A 283 13.99 13.43 34.23
C PRO A 283 14.85 13.13 35.47
N PRO A 284 15.05 11.85 35.87
CA PRO A 284 16.08 11.50 36.83
C PRO A 284 17.35 10.90 36.18
N LYS A 285 18.45 11.65 36.37
CA LYS A 285 19.88 11.30 36.57
C LYS A 285 20.46 9.98 36.02
N LYS A 286 21.52 10.15 35.22
CA LYS A 286 22.49 9.13 34.79
C LYS A 286 23.12 8.40 35.99
N LYS A 287 23.06 7.06 36.02
CA LYS A 287 23.89 6.21 36.89
C LYS A 287 25.13 5.72 36.13
N SER A 288 26.26 5.79 36.82
CA SER A 288 27.62 5.58 36.34
C SER A 288 27.94 4.11 35.98
N LYS A 289 28.88 3.94 35.04
CA LYS A 289 29.46 2.66 34.63
C LYS A 289 30.27 2.05 35.79
N LYS A 290 30.07 0.78 36.13
CA LYS A 290 30.98 0.02 37.00
C LYS A 290 32.11 -0.61 36.17
N LYS A 291 33.36 -0.43 36.60
CA LYS A 291 34.58 -1.12 36.11
C LYS A 291 34.81 -2.43 36.91
N PRO A 292 35.61 -3.38 36.41
CA PRO A 292 35.55 -4.79 36.80
C PRO A 292 36.40 -5.11 38.04
N ILE A 293 36.03 -6.19 38.75
CA ILE A 293 36.84 -6.81 39.81
C ILE A 293 37.52 -8.04 39.20
N ARG A 294 38.85 -8.07 39.25
CA ARG A 294 39.68 -9.25 38.98
C ARG A 294 39.65 -10.16 40.21
N PHE A 295 39.55 -11.46 39.97
CA PHE A 295 40.15 -12.47 40.84
C PHE A 295 41.30 -13.11 40.08
#